data_AF-A0A2T5JCS9-F1
#
_entry.id   AF-A0A2T5JCS9-F1
#
_cell.length_a   1.000
_cell.length_b   1.000
_cell.length_c   1.000
_cell.angle_alpha   90.00
_cell.angle_beta   90.00
_cell.angle_gamma   90.00
#
_symmetry.space_group_name_H-M   'P 1'
#
loop_
_entity.id
_entity.type
_entity.pdbx_description
1 polymer ?
#
loop_
_entity_poly.entity_id
_entity_poly.type
_entity_poly.pdbx_seq_one_letter_code
_entity_poly.pdbx_strand_id
1 'polypeptide(L)' 'MAAEIESSGNLNEQQVIMLRLLKNPLPEEDFLQMRKLAVKLLSKKLDEVIGNWEEKQNITSKDYKNLGEGHFRSKS' A
#
# COMPACT_ATOMS: atom_id res chain seq x y z
N MET A 1 -15.00 -10.32 -3.44
CA MET A 1 -15.63 -9.37 -4.37
C MET A 1 -14.50 -8.62 -5.06
N ALA A 2 -14.27 -8.90 -6.34
CA ALA A 2 -13.30 -8.14 -7.13
C ALA A 2 -13.89 -6.75 -7.35
N ALA A 3 -13.17 -5.70 -6.97
CA ALA A 3 -13.58 -4.34 -7.26
C ALA A 3 -13.54 -4.16 -8.78
N GLU A 4 -14.71 -3.99 -9.39
CA GLU A 4 -14.82 -3.53 -10.77
C GLU A 4 -14.18 -2.14 -10.83
N ILE A 5 -13.03 -2.05 -11.49
CA ILE A 5 -12.45 -0.77 -11.87
C ILE A 5 -13.34 -0.26 -13.00
N GLU A 6 -14.27 0.64 -12.69
CA GLU A 6 -14.94 1.46 -13.68
C GLU A 6 -13.87 2.23 -14.47
N SER A 7 -13.49 1.66 -15.61
CA SER A 7 -12.63 2.28 -16.61
C SER A 7 -13.41 3.44 -17.25
N SER A 8 -13.44 4.60 -16.59
CA SER A 8 -13.70 5.86 -17.28
C SER A 8 -12.63 6.00 -18.36
N GLY A 9 -13.01 5.76 -19.61
CA GLY A 9 -12.13 5.32 -20.70
C GLY A 9 -11.02 6.27 -21.17
N ASN A 10 -10.72 7.33 -20.42
CA ASN A 10 -9.66 8.29 -20.74
C ASN A 10 -8.62 8.30 -19.63
N LEU A 11 -7.45 7.74 -19.93
CA LEU A 11 -6.25 7.93 -19.12
C LEU A 11 -5.90 9.42 -19.08
N ASN A 12 -5.53 9.93 -17.90
CA ASN A 12 -5.02 11.29 -17.79
C ASN A 12 -3.60 11.41 -18.38
N GLU A 13 -3.12 12.64 -18.57
CA GLU A 13 -1.83 12.89 -19.22
C GLU A 13 -0.66 12.19 -18.51
N GLN A 14 -0.66 12.15 -17.18
CA GLN A 14 0.39 11.49 -16.40
C GLN A 14 0.39 9.97 -16.62
N GLN A 15 -0.78 9.35 -16.65
CA GLN A 15 -0.96 7.93 -16.93
C GLN A 15 -0.48 7.58 -18.35
N VAL A 16 -0.82 8.42 -19.35
CA VAL A 16 -0.35 8.25 -20.72
C VAL A 16 1.18 8.36 -20.82
N ILE A 17 1.79 9.31 -20.11
CA ILE A 17 3.25 9.45 -20.05
C ILE A 17 3.89 8.21 -19.44
N MET A 18 3.35 7.67 -18.33
CA MET A 18 3.86 6.46 -17.69
C MET A 18 3.85 5.25 -18.65
N LEU A 19 2.76 5.05 -19.39
CA LEU A 19 2.69 3.97 -20.38
C LEU A 19 3.71 4.14 -21.51
N ARG A 20 3.98 5.38 -21.92
CA ARG A 20 5.02 5.66 -22.93
C ARG A 20 6.43 5.33 -22.43
N LEU A 21 6.71 5.57 -21.15
CA LEU A 21 7.99 5.21 -20.53
C LEU A 21 8.23 3.68 -20.53
N LEU A 22 7.15 2.90 -20.46
CA LEU A 22 7.20 1.44 -20.43
C LEU A 22 7.10 0.79 -21.82
N LYS A 23 6.95 1.59 -22.90
CA LYS A 23 6.84 1.09 -24.28
C LYS A 23 8.09 0.31 -24.71
N ASN A 24 9.25 0.70 -24.20
CA ASN A 24 10.48 -0.07 -24.29
C ASN A 24 10.75 -0.69 -22.92
N PRO A 25 11.11 -1.99 -22.84
CA PRO A 25 11.49 -2.59 -21.57
C PRO A 25 12.70 -1.82 -21.01
N LEU A 26 12.61 -1.47 -19.73
CA LEU A 26 13.69 -0.78 -19.05
C LEU A 26 14.90 -1.71 -18.91
N PRO A 27 16.11 -1.15 -18.91
CA PRO A 27 17.28 -1.87 -18.38
C PRO A 27 16.98 -2.43 -16.99
N GLU A 28 17.50 -3.62 -16.70
CA GLU A 28 17.20 -4.34 -15.45
C GLU A 28 17.52 -3.50 -14.20
N GLU A 29 18.61 -2.75 -14.23
CA GLU A 29 19.02 -1.86 -13.14
C GLU A 29 17.99 -0.76 -12.87
N ASP A 30 17.50 -0.11 -13.93
CA ASP A 30 16.50 0.96 -13.83
C ASP A 30 15.16 0.41 -13.36
N PHE A 31 14.76 -0.77 -13.85
CA PHE A 31 13.56 -1.47 -13.39
C PHE A 31 13.64 -1.78 -11.89
N LEU A 32 14.77 -2.31 -11.41
CA LEU A 32 14.97 -2.62 -9.99
C LEU A 32 14.90 -1.37 -9.12
N GLN A 33 15.45 -0.24 -9.58
CA GLN A 33 15.36 1.04 -8.87
C GLN A 33 13.91 1.53 -8.80
N MET A 34 13.18 1.53 -9.91
CA MET A 34 11.77 1.93 -9.92
C MET A 34 10.91 1.02 -9.05
N ARG A 35 11.15 -0.29 -9.07
CA ARG A 35 10.46 -1.24 -8.18
C ARG A 35 10.68 -0.88 -6.71
N LYS A 36 11.92 -0.59 -6.29
CA LYS A 36 12.23 -0.19 -4.92
C LYS A 36 11.50 1.10 -4.53
N LEU A 37 11.46 2.09 -5.42
CA LEU A 37 10.75 3.34 -5.19
C LEU A 37 9.24 3.15 -5.07
N ALA A 38 8.66 2.33 -5.95
CA ALA A 38 7.24 2.00 -5.91
C ALA A 38 6.86 1.30 -4.60
N VAL A 39 7.64 0.29 -4.17
CA VAL A 39 7.42 -0.38 -2.88
C VAL A 39 7.51 0.62 -1.73
N LYS A 40 8.54 1.48 -1.70
CA LYS A 40 8.70 2.49 -0.66
C LYS A 40 7.52 3.47 -0.59
N LEU A 41 6.99 3.89 -1.74
CA LEU A 41 5.83 4.77 -1.80
C LEU A 41 4.57 4.07 -1.27
N LEU A 42 4.35 2.82 -1.69
CA LEU A 42 3.21 2.01 -1.25
C LEU A 42 3.26 1.74 0.26
N SER A 43 4.43 1.42 0.82
CA SER A 43 4.60 1.25 2.27
C SER A 43 4.20 2.52 3.03
N LYS A 44 4.67 3.70 2.60
CA LYS A 44 4.29 4.97 3.23
C LYS A 44 2.79 5.22 3.17
N LYS A 45 2.16 4.95 2.02
CA LYS A 45 0.71 5.11 1.86
C LYS A 45 -0.06 4.16 2.74
N LEU A 46 0.44 2.94 2.90
CA LEU A 46 -0.15 1.95 3.80
C LEU A 46 -0.02 2.40 5.26
N ASP A 47 1.13 2.91 5.68
CA ASP A 47 1.33 3.46 7.02
C ASP A 47 0.37 4.65 7.29
N GLU A 48 0.22 5.56 6.32
CA GLU A 48 -0.74 6.68 6.39
C GLU A 48 -2.19 6.17 6.53
N VAL A 49 -2.58 5.18 5.73
CA VAL A 49 -3.94 4.63 5.76
C VAL A 49 -4.22 3.90 7.08
N ILE A 50 -3.26 3.11 7.55
CA ILE A 50 -3.37 2.40 8.83
C ILE A 50 -3.44 3.39 9.98
N GLY A 51 -2.53 4.38 10.05
CA GLY A 51 -2.57 5.38 11.11
C GLY A 51 -3.89 6.15 11.16
N ASN A 52 -4.41 6.57 10.00
CA ASN A 52 -5.72 7.22 9.91
C ASN A 52 -6.88 6.30 10.36
N TRP A 53 -6.77 4.99 10.09
CA TRP A 53 -7.76 4.02 10.53
C TRP A 53 -7.66 3.76 12.05
N GLU A 54 -6.45 3.65 12.60
CA GLU A 54 -6.18 3.49 14.03
C GLU A 54 -6.72 4.68 14.83
N GLU A 55 -6.46 5.91 14.38
CA GLU A 55 -7.00 7.12 15.00
C GLU A 55 -8.53 7.12 15.00
N LYS A 56 -9.16 6.75 13.88
CA LYS A 56 -10.64 6.66 13.78
C LYS A 56 -11.22 5.61 14.73
N GLN A 57 -10.50 4.52 14.97
CA GLN A 57 -10.94 3.43 15.83
C GLN A 57 -10.49 3.61 17.29
N ASN A 58 -9.80 4.72 17.62
CA ASN A 58 -9.14 4.94 18.91
C ASN A 58 -8.23 3.77 19.33
N ILE A 59 -7.60 3.12 18.35
CA ILE A 59 -6.65 2.05 18.61
C ILE A 59 -5.35 2.66 19.08
N THR A 60 -4.92 2.23 20.25
CA THR A 60 -3.68 2.68 20.89
C THR A 60 -2.66 1.55 20.92
N SER A 61 -1.40 1.88 21.18
CA SER A 61 -0.34 0.88 21.38
C SER A 61 -0.69 -0.16 22.46
N LYS A 62 -1.52 0.22 23.44
CA LYS A 62 -2.02 -0.68 24.48
C LYS A 62 -2.94 -1.77 23.92
N ASP A 63 -3.73 -1.47 22.89
CA ASP A 63 -4.64 -2.43 22.28
C ASP A 63 -3.87 -3.51 21.51
N TYR A 64 -2.80 -3.13 20.81
CA TYR A 64 -1.86 -4.08 20.20
C TYR A 64 -1.18 -4.97 21.25
N LYS A 65 -0.77 -4.39 22.38
CA LYS A 65 -0.19 -5.15 23.49
C LYS A 65 -1.18 -6.14 24.09
N ASN A 66 -2.44 -5.73 24.29
CA ASN A 66 -3.51 -6.59 24.80
C ASN A 66 -3.84 -7.74 23.83
N LEU A 67 -3.81 -7.50 22.51
CA LEU A 67 -4.00 -8.54 21.49
C LEU A 67 -2.84 -9.54 21.48
N GLY A 68 -1.60 -9.06 21.56
CA GLY A 68 -0.40 -9.92 21.60
C GLY A 68 -0.29 -10.75 22.88
N GLU A 69 -0.61 -10.17 24.04
CA GLU A 69 -0.55 -10.85 25.34
C GLU A 69 -1.81 -11.68 25.65
N GLY A 70 -2.96 -11.32 25.07
CA GLY A 70 -4.23 -12.02 25.24
C GLY A 70 -4.19 -13.46 24.72
N HIS A 71 -3.37 -13.72 23.69
CA HIS A 71 -3.16 -15.06 23.15
C HIS A 71 -2.49 -16.03 24.14
N PHE A 72 -1.70 -15.52 25.09
CA PHE A 72 -1.01 -16.31 26.11
C PHE A 72 -1.78 -16.42 27.43
N ARG A 73 -2.94 -15.74 27.55
CA ARG A 73 -3.76 -15.70 28.78
C ARG A 73 -5.06 -16.51 28.70
N SER A 74 -5.26 -17.30 27.64
CA SER A 74 -6.28 -18.34 27.61
C SER A 74 -5.99 -19.38 28.72
N LYS A 75 -6.52 -19.13 29.91
CA LYS A 75 -6.52 -20.10 31.01
C LYS A 75 -7.27 -21.35 30.55
N SER A 76 -6.56 -22.48 30.56
CA SER A 76 -7.17 -23.79 30.83
C SER A 76 -7.85 -23.80 32.19
#